data_AF-A0AAE8J3E1-F1
#
_entry.id   AF-A0AAE8J3E1-F1
#
_cell.length_a   1.000
_cell.length_b   1.000
_cell.length_c   1.000
_cell.angle_alpha   90.00
_cell.angle_beta   90.00
_cell.angle_gamma   90.00
#
_symmetry.space_group_name_H-M   'P 1'
#
loop_
_entity.id
_entity.type
_entity.pdbx_description
1 polymer ?
#
loop_
_entity_poly.entity_id
_entity_poly.type
_entity_poly.pdbx_seq_one_letter_code
_entity_poly.pdbx_strand_id
1 'polypeptide(L)'
;MAIVSGSVNYEDSTPIPKQQEYTPDNIKPIAIELSKFIRTKMYGTDVRESLARWIEIMLAVQTYINDDETAFKADIQNQQDSVGDRQTQVEGTMSDVLDQFKAVVSNVTKDSEVALARDSVRFGDYTVLDDRLEYIESWLAAHVPAGFHVSIKHNQNRQPKVVVHYYEYAIGTEAHGLGTGPYGLGETSTQTISCTVDYRDDDTAVINLPLAYALTGIVTYNNGYWYLIDGYKTLRFDLGDGIDDSKALSGNGSNETSTNANGGGYAGDLGLSSYQIAVKNGFSGNISQWLASLVGPKGDDATINFISQADYDALADKSGVYFISG
;
A
#
# COMPACT_ATOMS: atom_id res chain seq x y z
N MET A 1 -84.64 78.71 25.02
CA MET A 1 -83.45 77.87 24.81
C MET A 1 -82.65 78.48 23.67
N ALA A 2 -81.57 79.19 23.96
CA ALA A 2 -80.70 79.75 22.93
C ALA A 2 -79.76 78.65 22.43
N ILE A 3 -79.81 78.35 21.13
CA ILE A 3 -78.83 77.49 20.48
C ILE A 3 -77.57 78.33 20.32
N VAL A 4 -76.53 78.02 21.09
CA VAL A 4 -75.20 78.57 20.88
C VAL A 4 -74.54 77.75 19.78
N SER A 5 -74.57 78.23 18.54
CA SER A 5 -73.77 77.66 17.45
C SER A 5 -72.36 78.24 17.50
N GLY A 6 -71.46 77.60 18.23
CA GLY A 6 -70.03 77.88 18.14
C GLY A 6 -69.42 77.11 16.97
N SER A 7 -68.92 77.80 15.95
CA SER A 7 -68.05 77.18 14.95
C SER A 7 -66.65 77.03 15.56
N VAL A 8 -66.22 75.81 15.82
CA VAL A 8 -64.83 75.51 16.21
C VAL A 8 -64.00 75.50 14.92
N ASN A 9 -62.97 76.34 14.83
CA ASN A 9 -62.03 76.31 13.72
C ASN A 9 -61.02 75.16 13.94
N TYR A 10 -60.97 74.18 13.04
CA TYR A 10 -60.18 72.95 13.15
C TYR A 10 -58.84 73.02 12.40
N GLU A 11 -58.25 74.21 12.29
CA GLU A 11 -57.01 74.40 11.56
C GLU A 11 -55.79 74.20 12.48
N ASP A 12 -55.01 73.15 12.22
CA ASP A 12 -53.69 72.97 12.82
C ASP A 12 -52.65 73.65 11.92
N SER A 13 -52.09 74.76 12.41
CA SER A 13 -51.13 75.59 11.66
C SER A 13 -49.73 74.98 11.56
N THR A 14 -49.47 73.83 12.18
CA THR A 14 -48.16 73.17 12.10
C THR A 14 -48.01 72.43 10.76
N PRO A 15 -47.02 72.80 9.91
CA PRO A 15 -46.86 72.19 8.59
C PRO A 15 -46.50 70.71 8.69
N ILE A 16 -47.11 69.85 7.85
CA ILE A 16 -46.71 68.45 7.72
C ILE A 16 -45.34 68.40 7.02
N PRO A 17 -44.37 67.57 7.49
CA PRO A 17 -43.14 67.33 6.77
C PRO A 17 -43.42 66.99 5.32
N LYS A 18 -42.61 67.52 4.39
CA LYS A 18 -42.75 67.17 2.97
C LYS A 18 -42.55 65.67 2.80
N GLN A 19 -43.29 65.06 1.89
CA GLN A 19 -43.10 63.67 1.52
C GLN A 19 -41.64 63.44 1.10
N GLN A 20 -41.03 62.41 1.68
CA GLN A 20 -39.65 62.01 1.40
C GLN A 20 -39.70 60.64 0.72
N GLU A 21 -38.70 60.33 -0.10
CA GLU A 21 -38.53 58.99 -0.65
C GLU A 21 -38.11 58.02 0.46
N TYR A 22 -38.74 56.85 0.49
CA TYR A 22 -38.46 55.81 1.48
C TYR A 22 -37.38 54.86 0.97
N THR A 23 -36.30 54.75 1.71
CA THR A 23 -35.21 53.79 1.52
C THR A 23 -35.03 52.93 2.77
N PRO A 24 -34.47 51.71 2.68
CA PRO A 24 -34.20 50.88 3.85
C PRO A 24 -33.39 51.58 4.95
N ASP A 25 -32.49 52.48 4.57
CA ASP A 25 -31.60 53.21 5.49
C ASP A 25 -32.28 54.40 6.17
N ASN A 26 -33.28 55.02 5.53
CA ASN A 26 -33.93 56.23 6.04
C ASN A 26 -35.32 55.99 6.64
N ILE A 27 -35.94 54.82 6.40
CA ILE A 27 -37.32 54.56 6.82
C ILE A 27 -37.48 54.52 8.34
N LYS A 28 -36.46 54.04 9.08
CA LYS A 28 -36.46 54.02 10.55
C LYS A 28 -36.47 55.43 11.16
N PRO A 29 -35.51 56.33 10.84
CA PRO A 29 -35.53 57.69 11.38
C PRO A 29 -36.78 58.48 10.95
N ILE A 30 -37.25 58.31 9.71
CA ILE A 30 -38.46 58.97 9.20
C ILE A 30 -39.72 58.51 9.97
N ALA A 31 -39.86 57.20 10.24
CA ALA A 31 -41.01 56.67 10.98
C ALA A 31 -41.05 57.19 12.44
N ILE A 32 -39.89 57.27 13.10
CA ILE A 32 -39.77 57.84 14.46
C ILE A 32 -40.10 59.34 14.46
N GLU A 33 -39.67 60.08 13.43
CA GLU A 33 -40.00 61.49 13.27
C GLU A 33 -41.51 61.69 13.07
N LEU A 34 -42.12 60.87 12.21
CA LEU A 34 -43.56 60.91 11.93
C LEU A 34 -44.40 60.57 13.17
N SER A 35 -43.99 59.58 13.96
CA SER A 35 -44.70 59.20 15.20
C SER A 35 -44.65 60.33 16.24
N LYS A 36 -43.48 60.99 16.41
CA LYS A 36 -43.33 62.16 17.28
C LYS A 36 -44.16 63.34 16.79
N PHE A 37 -44.15 63.59 15.49
CA PHE A 37 -44.89 64.69 14.88
C PHE A 37 -46.41 64.52 14.97
N ILE A 38 -46.94 63.31 14.78
CA ILE A 38 -48.36 63.03 14.94
C ILE A 38 -48.79 63.29 16.39
N ARG A 39 -47.95 62.99 17.40
CA ARG A 39 -48.28 63.25 18.80
C ARG A 39 -48.45 64.74 19.13
N THR A 40 -47.76 65.65 18.43
CA THR A 40 -47.79 67.10 18.69
C THR A 40 -48.97 67.84 18.07
N LYS A 41 -49.80 67.19 17.24
CA LYS A 41 -50.97 67.83 16.60
C LYS A 41 -52.06 68.19 17.62
N MET A 42 -52.87 69.21 17.35
CA MET A 42 -53.72 69.82 18.39
C MET A 42 -54.94 68.98 18.82
N TYR A 43 -55.57 68.21 17.93
CA TYR A 43 -56.91 67.62 18.17
C TYR A 43 -56.96 66.08 18.16
N GLY A 44 -57.76 65.49 19.07
CA GLY A 44 -57.96 64.02 19.19
C GLY A 44 -56.77 63.24 19.79
N THR A 45 -56.45 63.44 21.07
CA THR A 45 -55.30 62.83 21.76
C THR A 45 -55.19 61.32 21.56
N ASP A 46 -56.29 60.58 21.74
CA ASP A 46 -56.27 59.12 21.62
C ASP A 46 -56.10 58.66 20.16
N VAL A 47 -56.67 59.40 19.20
CA VAL A 47 -56.54 59.10 17.76
C VAL A 47 -55.09 59.30 17.32
N ARG A 48 -54.44 60.40 17.74
CA ARG A 48 -53.03 60.66 17.44
C ARG A 48 -52.10 59.63 18.07
N GLU A 49 -52.35 59.28 19.32
CA GLU A 49 -51.56 58.26 20.02
C GLU A 49 -51.74 56.88 19.37
N SER A 50 -52.95 56.53 18.91
CA SER A 50 -53.19 55.28 18.18
C SER A 50 -52.44 55.22 16.84
N LEU A 51 -52.40 56.32 16.09
CA LEU A 51 -51.66 56.43 14.83
C LEU A 51 -50.14 56.42 15.04
N ALA A 52 -49.65 57.11 16.07
CA ALA A 52 -48.23 57.09 16.42
C ALA A 52 -47.76 55.69 16.84
N ARG A 53 -48.57 54.98 17.63
CA ARG A 53 -48.31 53.57 18.00
C ARG A 53 -48.36 52.63 16.80
N TRP A 54 -49.28 52.85 15.87
CA TRP A 54 -49.35 52.05 14.65
C TRP A 54 -48.05 52.14 13.84
N ILE A 55 -47.48 53.34 13.69
CA ILE A 55 -46.19 53.54 13.01
C ILE A 55 -45.04 52.83 13.76
N GLU A 56 -45.01 52.92 15.09
CA GLU A 56 -43.99 52.24 15.91
C GLU A 56 -44.08 50.71 15.83
N ILE A 57 -45.30 50.16 15.79
CA ILE A 57 -45.52 48.71 15.60
C ILE A 57 -45.03 48.28 14.23
N MET A 58 -45.36 49.02 13.17
CA MET A 58 -44.90 48.70 11.81
C MET A 58 -43.37 48.74 11.69
N LEU A 59 -42.73 49.69 12.36
CA LEU A 59 -41.27 49.78 12.44
C LEU A 59 -40.63 48.56 13.15
N ALA A 60 -41.22 48.14 14.26
CA ALA A 60 -40.77 46.98 15.01
C ALA A 60 -40.88 45.69 14.17
N VAL A 61 -42.00 45.52 13.45
CA VAL A 61 -42.21 44.39 12.53
C VAL A 61 -41.15 44.37 11.42
N GLN A 62 -40.87 45.51 10.78
CA GLN A 62 -39.84 45.58 9.74
C GLN A 62 -38.44 45.22 10.25
N THR A 63 -38.12 45.65 11.48
CA THR A 63 -36.82 45.37 12.11
C THR A 63 -36.66 43.89 12.39
N TYR A 64 -37.70 43.25 12.93
CA TYR A 64 -37.71 41.81 13.20
C TYR A 64 -37.51 40.98 11.92
N ILE A 65 -38.22 41.32 10.83
CA ILE A 65 -38.11 40.62 9.54
C ILE A 65 -36.69 40.77 8.94
N ASN A 66 -36.13 41.99 8.96
CA ASN A 66 -34.81 42.25 8.36
C ASN A 66 -33.65 41.61 9.14
N ASP A 67 -33.72 41.63 10.46
CA ASP A 67 -32.69 41.04 11.32
C ASP A 67 -32.65 39.51 11.14
N ASP A 68 -33.82 38.87 11.04
CA ASP A 68 -33.95 37.42 10.79
C ASP A 68 -33.46 37.04 9.39
N GLU A 69 -33.79 37.83 8.36
CA GLU A 69 -33.27 37.63 7.00
C GLU A 69 -31.73 37.78 6.93
N THR A 70 -31.17 38.73 7.68
CA THR A 70 -29.73 38.96 7.74
C THR A 70 -29.01 37.80 8.44
N ALA A 71 -29.57 37.33 9.56
CA ALA A 71 -29.06 36.16 10.29
C ALA A 71 -29.13 34.90 9.43
N PHE A 72 -30.25 34.68 8.73
CA PHE A 72 -30.42 33.55 7.82
C PHE A 72 -29.42 33.59 6.65
N LYS A 73 -29.23 34.76 6.01
CA LYS A 73 -28.21 34.91 4.95
C LYS A 73 -26.80 34.60 5.46
N ALA A 74 -26.46 35.06 6.66
CA ALA A 74 -25.16 34.78 7.26
C ALA A 74 -24.99 33.28 7.55
N ASP A 75 -26.01 32.60 8.06
CA ASP A 75 -25.96 31.16 8.30
C ASP A 75 -25.79 30.36 7.01
N ILE A 76 -26.54 30.70 5.96
CA ILE A 76 -26.39 30.09 4.64
C ILE A 76 -25.00 30.33 4.05
N GLN A 77 -24.46 31.54 4.19
CA GLN A 77 -23.09 31.83 3.72
C GLN A 77 -22.07 31.01 4.49
N ASN A 78 -22.17 30.94 5.82
CA ASN A 78 -21.27 30.12 6.64
C ASN A 78 -21.35 28.63 6.28
N GLN A 79 -22.55 28.12 5.98
CA GLN A 79 -22.74 26.75 5.50
C GLN A 79 -22.11 26.54 4.12
N GLN A 80 -22.27 27.50 3.19
CA GLN A 80 -21.63 27.44 1.87
C GLN A 80 -20.11 27.42 2.00
N ASP A 81 -19.53 28.30 2.81
CA ASP A 81 -18.09 28.37 3.05
C ASP A 81 -17.59 27.05 3.68
N SER A 82 -18.31 26.53 4.67
CA SER A 82 -17.98 25.24 5.29
C SER A 82 -18.02 24.06 4.30
N VAL A 83 -19.00 24.05 3.39
CA VAL A 83 -19.08 23.02 2.34
C VAL A 83 -17.93 23.17 1.35
N GLY A 84 -17.56 24.40 0.96
CA GLY A 84 -16.43 24.69 0.09
C GLY A 84 -15.08 24.26 0.70
N ASP A 85 -14.87 24.55 1.97
CA ASP A 85 -13.67 24.14 2.72
C ASP A 85 -13.57 22.61 2.80
N ARG A 86 -14.68 21.94 3.14
CA ARG A 86 -14.74 20.47 3.17
C ARG A 86 -14.46 19.85 1.81
N GLN A 87 -15.01 20.43 0.74
CA GLN A 87 -14.77 19.96 -0.61
C GLN A 87 -13.29 20.09 -0.98
N THR A 88 -12.67 21.25 -0.69
CA THR A 88 -11.24 21.49 -0.92
C THR A 88 -10.37 20.47 -0.18
N GLN A 89 -10.68 20.17 1.09
CA GLN A 89 -9.97 19.17 1.87
C GLN A 89 -10.12 17.75 1.31
N VAL A 90 -11.34 17.38 0.89
CA VAL A 90 -11.62 16.06 0.30
C VAL A 90 -10.89 15.89 -1.03
N GLU A 91 -10.90 16.91 -1.89
CA GLU A 91 -10.19 16.89 -3.18
C GLU A 91 -8.68 16.81 -3.00
N GLY A 92 -8.11 17.56 -2.04
CA GLY A 92 -6.68 17.46 -1.70
C GLY A 92 -6.31 16.06 -1.21
N THR A 93 -7.08 15.52 -0.27
CA THR A 93 -6.86 14.16 0.26
C THR A 93 -6.95 13.11 -0.85
N MET A 94 -7.92 13.25 -1.77
CA MET A 94 -8.08 12.33 -2.89
C MET A 94 -6.91 12.43 -3.89
N SER A 95 -6.39 13.64 -4.14
CA SER A 95 -5.19 13.84 -4.96
C SER A 95 -3.98 13.15 -4.33
N ASP A 96 -3.76 13.33 -3.02
CA ASP A 96 -2.65 12.70 -2.31
C ASP A 96 -2.74 11.17 -2.35
N VAL A 97 -3.93 10.61 -2.14
CA VAL A 97 -4.17 9.15 -2.24
C VAL A 97 -3.94 8.66 -3.68
N LEU A 98 -4.37 9.42 -4.68
CA LEU A 98 -4.16 9.07 -6.08
C LEU A 98 -2.68 9.09 -6.45
N ASP A 99 -1.93 10.09 -5.98
CA ASP A 99 -0.50 10.21 -6.25
C ASP A 99 0.29 9.12 -5.53
N GLN A 100 -0.06 8.78 -4.29
CA GLN A 100 0.46 7.61 -3.59
C GLN A 100 0.17 6.32 -4.36
N PHE A 101 -1.06 6.12 -4.83
CA PHE A 101 -1.43 4.93 -5.59
C PHE A 101 -0.65 4.83 -6.92
N LYS A 102 -0.53 5.93 -7.66
CA LYS A 102 0.26 5.98 -8.90
C LYS A 102 1.73 5.67 -8.64
N ALA A 103 2.32 6.21 -7.57
CA ALA A 103 3.70 5.96 -7.21
C ALA A 103 3.95 4.48 -6.89
N VAL A 104 2.99 3.79 -6.25
CA VAL A 104 3.06 2.34 -6.06
C VAL A 104 2.98 1.62 -7.41
N VAL A 105 1.91 1.85 -8.18
CA VAL A 105 1.64 1.13 -9.44
C VAL A 105 2.76 1.31 -10.47
N SER A 106 3.41 2.48 -10.51
CA SER A 106 4.53 2.71 -11.45
C SER A 106 5.77 1.87 -11.16
N ASN A 107 5.91 1.38 -9.93
CA ASN A 107 7.08 0.62 -9.47
C ASN A 107 6.75 -0.86 -9.18
N VAL A 108 5.52 -1.30 -9.45
CA VAL A 108 5.04 -2.68 -9.24
C VAL A 108 5.25 -3.52 -10.50
N THR A 109 5.82 -4.72 -10.34
CA THR A 109 5.83 -5.75 -11.40
C THR A 109 4.60 -6.66 -11.28
N LYS A 110 4.45 -7.65 -12.17
CA LYS A 110 3.34 -8.63 -12.09
C LYS A 110 3.27 -9.33 -10.73
N ASP A 111 4.40 -9.46 -10.04
CA ASP A 111 4.53 -10.21 -8.80
C ASP A 111 4.59 -9.31 -7.55
N SER A 112 4.67 -7.98 -7.70
CA SER A 112 4.83 -7.06 -6.56
C SER A 112 3.50 -6.73 -5.87
N GLU A 113 3.49 -6.70 -4.54
CA GLU A 113 2.32 -6.28 -3.76
C GLU A 113 2.08 -4.77 -3.89
N VAL A 114 0.81 -4.35 -4.03
CA VAL A 114 0.42 -2.93 -4.14
C VAL A 114 0.37 -2.28 -2.75
N ALA A 115 1.50 -2.25 -2.05
CA ALA A 115 1.65 -1.64 -0.72
C ALA A 115 2.89 -0.74 -0.67
N LEU A 116 2.71 0.49 -0.16
CA LEU A 116 3.81 1.41 0.13
C LEU A 116 4.69 0.83 1.24
N ALA A 117 6.00 0.76 0.99
CA ALA A 117 6.94 0.50 2.06
C ALA A 117 7.16 1.77 2.89
N ARG A 118 7.35 1.58 4.20
CA ARG A 118 7.79 2.66 5.07
C ARG A 118 9.29 2.89 4.89
N ASP A 119 9.68 4.15 4.69
CA ASP A 119 11.08 4.57 4.65
C ASP A 119 11.82 4.20 5.94
N SER A 120 13.11 3.93 5.79
CA SER A 120 13.99 3.58 6.89
C SER A 120 15.19 4.52 6.93
N VAL A 121 15.27 5.31 8.00
CA VAL A 121 16.41 6.19 8.28
C VAL A 121 17.76 5.44 8.27
N ARG A 122 17.75 4.12 8.56
CA ARG A 122 18.97 3.30 8.61
C ARG A 122 19.23 2.45 7.37
N PHE A 123 18.19 2.08 6.65
CA PHE A 123 18.26 1.10 5.56
C PHE A 123 17.93 1.69 4.19
N GLY A 124 17.65 2.99 4.13
CA GLY A 124 17.28 3.68 2.91
C GLY A 124 15.78 3.75 2.68
N ASP A 125 15.43 4.35 1.55
CA ASP A 125 14.06 4.54 1.09
C ASP A 125 13.66 3.36 0.21
N TYR A 126 12.43 2.88 0.38
CA TYR A 126 11.89 1.73 -0.34
C TYR A 126 10.55 2.14 -0.95
N THR A 127 10.41 1.94 -2.25
CA THR A 127 9.19 2.33 -2.99
C THR A 127 8.06 1.34 -2.78
N VAL A 128 8.34 0.04 -2.88
CA VAL A 128 7.35 -1.03 -2.66
C VAL A 128 7.81 -1.97 -1.55
N LEU A 129 6.86 -2.69 -0.93
CA LEU A 129 7.17 -3.66 0.12
C LEU A 129 8.11 -4.77 -0.36
N ASP A 130 7.96 -5.17 -1.62
CA ASP A 130 8.79 -6.15 -2.32
C ASP A 130 10.28 -5.81 -2.23
N ASP A 131 10.67 -4.59 -2.63
CA ASP A 131 12.07 -4.09 -2.54
C ASP A 131 12.65 -4.25 -1.13
N ARG A 132 11.82 -3.98 -0.12
CA ARG A 132 12.25 -4.06 1.28
C ARG A 132 12.40 -5.50 1.75
N LEU A 133 11.55 -6.41 1.27
CA LEU A 133 11.66 -7.84 1.55
C LEU A 133 12.85 -8.45 0.82
N GLU A 134 13.05 -8.14 -0.46
CA GLU A 134 14.25 -8.51 -1.23
C GLU A 134 15.54 -8.06 -0.52
N TYR A 135 15.58 -6.83 -0.01
CA TYR A 135 16.72 -6.37 0.78
C TYR A 135 16.91 -7.21 2.05
N ILE A 136 15.85 -7.49 2.80
CA ILE A 136 15.91 -8.33 4.01
C ILE A 136 16.37 -9.76 3.66
N GLU A 137 15.85 -10.34 2.59
CA GLU A 137 16.20 -11.67 2.11
C GLU A 137 17.68 -11.74 1.72
N SER A 138 18.19 -10.75 1.00
CA SER A 138 19.61 -10.66 0.65
C SER A 138 20.51 -10.58 1.89
N TRP A 139 20.08 -9.83 2.90
CA TRP A 139 20.83 -9.70 4.15
C TRP A 139 20.83 -10.99 4.95
N LEU A 140 19.66 -11.65 5.06
CA LEU A 140 19.51 -12.94 5.72
C LEU A 140 20.33 -14.02 5.01
N ALA A 141 20.28 -14.07 3.67
CA ALA A 141 21.05 -14.98 2.85
C ALA A 141 22.57 -14.84 3.05
N ALA A 142 23.06 -13.65 3.40
CA ALA A 142 24.49 -13.40 3.63
C ALA A 142 24.96 -13.73 5.06
N HIS A 143 24.09 -13.62 6.07
CA HIS A 143 24.51 -13.64 7.48
C HIS A 143 23.90 -14.76 8.32
N VAL A 144 22.72 -15.26 7.95
CA VAL A 144 22.05 -16.32 8.72
C VAL A 144 22.50 -17.66 8.16
N PRO A 145 23.06 -18.58 8.98
CA PRO A 145 23.49 -19.90 8.53
C PRO A 145 22.31 -20.85 8.29
N ALA A 146 21.41 -20.46 7.39
CA ALA A 146 20.24 -21.22 7.00
C ALA A 146 20.07 -21.08 5.47
N GLY A 147 20.12 -22.19 4.74
CA GLY A 147 19.87 -22.22 3.30
C GLY A 147 20.88 -23.03 2.49
N PHE A 148 22.13 -23.15 2.94
CA PHE A 148 23.12 -24.02 2.30
C PHE A 148 23.71 -25.02 3.30
N HIS A 149 23.64 -26.31 2.97
CA HIS A 149 24.09 -27.39 3.84
C HIS A 149 25.20 -28.19 3.18
N VAL A 150 26.25 -28.46 3.95
CA VAL A 150 27.36 -29.32 3.53
C VAL A 150 27.49 -30.46 4.53
N SER A 151 27.23 -31.68 4.07
CA SER A 151 27.46 -32.90 4.84
C SER A 151 28.87 -33.41 4.58
N ILE A 152 29.64 -33.55 5.64
CA ILE A 152 31.01 -34.07 5.61
C ILE A 152 31.05 -35.36 6.42
N LYS A 153 31.28 -36.48 5.73
CA LYS A 153 31.52 -37.77 6.36
C LYS A 153 33.01 -37.90 6.69
N HIS A 154 33.38 -37.50 7.91
CA HIS A 154 34.77 -37.41 8.35
C HIS A 154 35.30 -38.68 8.99
N ASN A 155 34.44 -39.61 9.43
CA ASN A 155 34.82 -40.91 10.03
C ASN A 155 35.80 -40.81 11.22
N GLN A 156 35.68 -39.76 12.05
CA GLN A 156 36.60 -39.52 13.16
C GLN A 156 36.08 -40.06 14.50
N ASN A 157 34.87 -40.63 14.52
CA ASN A 157 34.20 -41.14 15.72
C ASN A 157 34.20 -40.13 16.88
N ARG A 158 33.91 -38.87 16.55
CA ARG A 158 33.84 -37.72 17.48
C ARG A 158 32.99 -36.61 16.86
N GLN A 159 32.60 -35.63 17.67
CA GLN A 159 31.87 -34.44 17.21
C GLN A 159 32.82 -33.22 17.18
N PRO A 160 33.60 -33.03 16.09
CA PRO A 160 34.62 -31.99 16.04
C PRO A 160 34.02 -30.61 15.82
N LYS A 161 34.48 -29.59 16.56
CA LYS A 161 34.13 -28.20 16.26
C LYS A 161 34.59 -27.86 14.84
N VAL A 162 33.69 -27.27 14.04
CA VAL A 162 34.00 -26.89 12.67
C VAL A 162 34.21 -25.38 12.58
N VAL A 163 35.23 -24.97 11.83
CA VAL A 163 35.45 -23.59 11.40
C VAL A 163 35.47 -23.55 9.88
N VAL A 164 34.80 -22.55 9.29
CA VAL A 164 34.68 -22.43 7.84
C VAL A 164 35.33 -21.15 7.38
N HIS A 165 36.19 -21.28 6.36
CA HIS A 165 36.85 -20.16 5.70
C HIS A 165 36.40 -20.08 4.25
N TYR A 166 36.06 -18.87 3.81
CA TYR A 166 35.79 -18.55 2.41
C TYR A 166 36.93 -17.69 1.87
N TYR A 167 37.36 -17.97 0.64
CA TYR A 167 38.31 -17.16 -0.09
C TYR A 167 38.16 -17.38 -1.60
N GLU A 168 38.62 -16.39 -2.36
CA GLU A 168 38.57 -16.37 -3.81
C GLU A 168 39.97 -16.40 -4.40
N TYR A 169 40.10 -16.96 -5.60
CA TYR A 169 41.35 -17.07 -6.36
C TYR A 169 42.47 -17.78 -5.58
N ALA A 170 42.12 -18.86 -4.87
CA ALA A 170 43.11 -19.76 -4.30
C ALA A 170 44.06 -20.26 -5.39
N ILE A 171 45.30 -20.57 -5.03
CA ILE A 171 46.30 -21.03 -6.00
C ILE A 171 45.80 -22.26 -6.76
N GLY A 172 45.77 -22.18 -8.09
CA GLY A 172 45.28 -23.24 -8.97
C GLY A 172 43.77 -23.20 -9.24
N THR A 173 43.05 -22.20 -8.73
CA THR A 173 41.60 -21.98 -9.00
C THR A 173 41.35 -20.81 -9.95
N GLU A 174 42.40 -20.13 -10.41
CA GLU A 174 42.27 -18.99 -11.32
C GLU A 174 41.79 -19.43 -12.72
N ALA A 175 40.79 -18.71 -13.26
CA ALA A 175 40.08 -19.10 -14.48
C ALA A 175 40.95 -19.23 -15.75
N HIS A 176 42.11 -18.56 -15.80
CA HIS A 176 43.03 -18.58 -16.94
C HIS A 176 44.40 -19.16 -16.59
N GLY A 177 44.49 -19.92 -15.50
CA GLY A 177 45.71 -20.58 -15.06
C GLY A 177 46.46 -19.78 -14.00
N LEU A 178 47.57 -20.35 -13.55
CA LEU A 178 48.31 -19.86 -12.39
C LEU A 178 48.72 -18.39 -12.54
N GLY A 179 48.35 -17.56 -11.57
CA GLY A 179 48.74 -16.15 -11.52
C GLY A 179 47.95 -15.22 -12.44
N THR A 180 46.86 -15.69 -13.04
CA THR A 180 45.96 -14.83 -13.83
C THR A 180 44.83 -14.20 -13.01
N GLY A 181 44.89 -14.30 -11.68
CA GLY A 181 43.92 -13.67 -10.79
C GLY A 181 44.00 -12.14 -10.86
N PRO A 182 42.91 -11.43 -10.52
CA PRO A 182 42.85 -9.95 -10.55
C PRO A 182 43.89 -9.28 -9.64
N TYR A 183 44.42 -10.00 -8.65
CA TYR A 183 45.41 -9.51 -7.69
C TYR A 183 46.75 -10.27 -7.75
N GLY A 184 47.00 -11.00 -8.82
CA GLY A 184 48.22 -11.81 -9.00
C GLY A 184 48.10 -13.20 -8.39
N LEU A 185 49.17 -13.66 -7.72
CA LEU A 185 49.24 -14.98 -7.08
C LEU A 185 48.73 -14.92 -5.64
N GLY A 186 47.76 -15.76 -5.32
CA GLY A 186 47.29 -15.99 -3.96
C GLY A 186 45.84 -15.59 -3.71
N GLU A 187 45.39 -15.90 -2.49
CA GLU A 187 44.00 -15.74 -2.07
C GLU A 187 43.62 -14.27 -1.86
N THR A 188 42.37 -13.96 -2.17
CA THR A 188 41.72 -12.69 -1.85
C THR A 188 40.35 -12.92 -1.19
N SER A 189 39.73 -11.87 -0.67
CA SER A 189 38.40 -11.91 -0.05
C SER A 189 38.28 -12.97 1.06
N THR A 190 39.36 -13.18 1.81
CA THR A 190 39.42 -14.19 2.87
C THR A 190 38.59 -13.77 4.08
N GLN A 191 37.65 -14.61 4.47
CA GLN A 191 36.79 -14.37 5.63
C GLN A 191 36.40 -15.67 6.32
N THR A 192 36.21 -15.60 7.63
CA THR A 192 35.65 -16.70 8.42
C THR A 192 34.13 -16.60 8.41
N ILE A 193 33.47 -17.67 7.97
CA ILE A 193 32.02 -17.70 7.81
C ILE A 193 31.36 -18.21 9.10
N SER A 194 30.34 -17.49 9.55
CA SER A 194 29.46 -17.97 10.61
C SER A 194 28.72 -19.22 10.13
N CYS A 195 28.85 -20.31 10.86
CA CYS A 195 28.20 -21.58 10.58
C CYS A 195 27.53 -22.14 11.83
N THR A 196 26.51 -22.95 11.64
CA THR A 196 25.99 -23.85 12.69
C THR A 196 26.27 -25.28 12.26
N VAL A 197 26.59 -26.15 13.21
CA VAL A 197 26.91 -27.55 12.91
C VAL A 197 26.00 -28.47 13.69
N ASP A 198 25.37 -29.37 12.96
CA ASP A 198 24.57 -30.46 13.49
C ASP A 198 25.29 -31.78 13.20
N TYR A 199 25.39 -32.65 14.21
CA TYR A 199 26.00 -33.97 14.03
C TYR A 199 24.89 -35.00 13.89
N ARG A 200 24.83 -35.64 12.73
CA ARG A 200 23.88 -36.74 12.49
C ARG A 200 24.30 -38.00 13.24
N ASP A 201 25.60 -38.24 13.27
CA ASP A 201 26.29 -39.31 13.98
C ASP A 201 27.72 -38.86 14.31
N ASP A 202 28.49 -39.68 15.01
CA ASP A 202 29.88 -39.37 15.41
C ASP A 202 30.87 -39.31 14.24
N ASP A 203 30.42 -39.58 13.02
CA ASP A 203 31.25 -39.62 11.82
C ASP A 203 30.84 -38.59 10.77
N THR A 204 29.73 -37.87 10.99
CA THR A 204 29.11 -36.97 10.01
C THR A 204 28.76 -35.62 10.62
N ALA A 205 29.38 -34.57 10.10
CA ALA A 205 29.03 -33.18 10.42
C ALA A 205 28.19 -32.59 9.28
N VAL A 206 27.01 -32.06 9.62
CA VAL A 206 26.17 -31.26 8.72
C VAL A 206 26.39 -29.80 9.07
N ILE A 207 27.00 -29.07 8.15
CA ILE A 207 27.41 -27.69 8.35
C ILE A 207 26.44 -26.80 7.59
N ASN A 208 25.70 -25.97 8.33
CA ASN A 208 24.78 -25.01 7.77
C ASN A 208 25.49 -23.66 7.58
N LEU A 209 25.38 -23.12 6.39
CA LEU A 209 26.01 -21.90 5.93
C LEU A 209 24.97 -20.92 5.38
N PRO A 210 25.30 -19.61 5.36
CA PRO A 210 24.48 -18.65 4.66
C PRO A 210 24.41 -18.95 3.16
N LEU A 211 23.23 -18.73 2.59
CA LEU A 211 22.93 -19.02 1.18
C LEU A 211 23.85 -18.27 0.20
N ALA A 212 24.37 -17.09 0.57
CA ALA A 212 25.32 -16.34 -0.25
C ALA A 212 26.62 -17.09 -0.57
N TYR A 213 26.96 -18.11 0.25
CA TYR A 213 28.14 -18.97 0.07
C TYR A 213 27.81 -20.32 -0.56
N ALA A 214 26.61 -20.49 -1.13
CA ALA A 214 26.26 -21.72 -1.83
C ALA A 214 27.17 -21.92 -3.05
N LEU A 215 27.84 -23.06 -3.10
CA LEU A 215 28.74 -23.48 -4.19
C LEU A 215 28.27 -24.81 -4.76
N THR A 216 28.49 -25.02 -6.06
CA THR A 216 28.06 -26.23 -6.80
C THR A 216 29.12 -27.32 -6.92
N GLY A 217 30.31 -27.06 -6.37
CA GLY A 217 31.43 -27.99 -6.39
C GLY A 217 31.20 -29.30 -5.65
N ILE A 218 32.21 -30.15 -5.71
CA ILE A 218 32.29 -31.39 -4.93
C ILE A 218 33.18 -31.14 -3.70
N VAL A 219 32.78 -31.67 -2.55
CA VAL A 219 33.59 -31.60 -1.34
C VAL A 219 34.70 -32.65 -1.41
N THR A 220 35.94 -32.20 -1.40
CA THR A 220 37.14 -33.06 -1.46
C THR A 220 38.04 -32.85 -0.27
N TYR A 221 38.46 -33.95 0.35
CA TYR A 221 39.45 -33.94 1.41
C TYR A 221 40.88 -33.84 0.85
N ASN A 222 41.69 -32.96 1.44
CA ASN A 222 43.11 -32.82 1.13
C ASN A 222 43.88 -32.34 2.37
N ASN A 223 44.91 -33.09 2.78
CA ASN A 223 45.88 -32.71 3.81
C ASN A 223 45.28 -32.04 5.06
N GLY A 224 44.36 -32.73 5.74
CA GLY A 224 43.78 -32.28 7.01
C GLY A 224 42.47 -31.48 6.89
N TYR A 225 42.10 -31.02 5.69
CA TYR A 225 40.91 -30.18 5.48
C TYR A 225 40.01 -30.71 4.38
N TRP A 226 38.74 -30.30 4.43
CA TRP A 226 37.81 -30.51 3.34
C TRP A 226 37.64 -29.21 2.57
N TYR A 227 37.63 -29.30 1.25
CA TYR A 227 37.51 -28.17 0.34
C TYR A 227 36.30 -28.37 -0.54
N LEU A 228 35.49 -27.33 -0.67
CA LEU A 228 34.45 -27.24 -1.67
C LEU A 228 34.85 -26.12 -2.63
N ILE A 229 35.18 -26.49 -3.86
CA ILE A 229 35.73 -25.58 -4.86
C ILE A 229 34.74 -25.48 -6.02
N ASP A 230 34.37 -24.25 -6.37
CA ASP A 230 33.51 -23.94 -7.51
C ASP A 230 34.10 -22.75 -8.29
N GLY A 231 34.71 -23.06 -9.44
CA GLY A 231 35.49 -22.10 -10.20
C GLY A 231 36.61 -21.50 -9.36
N TYR A 232 36.60 -20.18 -9.20
CA TYR A 232 37.57 -19.42 -8.43
C TYR A 232 37.21 -19.27 -6.94
N LYS A 233 36.07 -19.80 -6.49
CA LYS A 233 35.59 -19.70 -5.11
C LYS A 233 35.90 -20.98 -4.34
N THR A 234 36.38 -20.83 -3.11
CA THR A 234 36.71 -21.96 -2.23
C THR A 234 36.12 -21.79 -0.85
N LEU A 235 35.45 -22.84 -0.36
CA LEU A 235 35.13 -23.02 1.05
C LEU A 235 36.05 -24.10 1.62
N ARG A 236 36.74 -23.77 2.71
CA ARG A 236 37.57 -24.70 3.48
C ARG A 236 36.90 -24.98 4.81
N PHE A 237 36.75 -26.26 5.13
CA PHE A 237 36.21 -26.75 6.38
C PHE A 237 37.33 -27.33 7.24
N ASP A 238 37.48 -26.77 8.43
CA ASP A 238 38.45 -27.17 9.44
C ASP A 238 37.70 -27.87 10.59
N LEU A 239 37.97 -29.16 10.79
CA LEU A 239 37.36 -30.00 11.84
C LEU A 239 38.29 -30.14 13.07
N GLY A 240 39.22 -29.20 13.24
CA GLY A 240 40.17 -29.16 14.34
C GLY A 240 41.29 -30.20 14.22
N ASP A 241 42.15 -30.24 15.22
CA ASP A 241 43.39 -31.02 15.19
C ASP A 241 43.16 -32.53 15.33
N GLY A 242 44.16 -33.32 14.89
CA GLY A 242 44.20 -34.77 15.07
C GLY A 242 43.25 -35.54 14.14
N ILE A 243 43.08 -35.07 12.91
CA ILE A 243 42.37 -35.80 11.85
C ILE A 243 43.21 -37.02 11.43
N ASP A 244 42.57 -38.18 11.37
CA ASP A 244 43.11 -39.37 10.74
C ASP A 244 42.81 -39.31 9.22
N ASP A 245 43.85 -39.01 8.44
CA ASP A 245 43.77 -38.83 6.98
C ASP A 245 43.22 -40.07 6.27
N SER A 246 43.54 -41.28 6.75
CA SER A 246 43.07 -42.53 6.14
C SER A 246 41.57 -42.69 6.32
N LYS A 247 41.06 -42.40 7.52
CA LYS A 247 39.62 -42.40 7.80
C LYS A 247 38.91 -41.28 7.06
N ALA A 248 39.48 -40.08 7.01
CA ALA A 248 38.91 -38.96 6.27
C ALA A 248 38.76 -39.27 4.79
N LEU A 249 39.79 -39.86 4.15
CA LEU A 249 39.75 -40.30 2.76
C LEU A 249 38.67 -41.38 2.53
N SER A 250 38.51 -42.32 3.46
CA SER A 250 37.49 -43.37 3.34
C SER A 250 36.05 -42.83 3.36
N GLY A 251 35.81 -41.74 4.08
CA GLY A 251 34.49 -41.11 4.19
C GLY A 251 34.20 -40.09 3.09
N ASN A 252 35.24 -39.55 2.46
CA ASN A 252 35.15 -38.43 1.53
C ASN A 252 34.20 -38.65 0.33
N GLY A 253 34.01 -39.90 -0.11
CA GLY A 253 33.10 -40.24 -1.20
C GLY A 253 31.61 -40.04 -0.89
N SER A 254 31.27 -39.88 0.39
CA SER A 254 29.88 -39.72 0.87
C SER A 254 29.57 -38.30 1.34
N ASN A 255 30.40 -37.32 0.99
CA ASN A 255 30.09 -35.92 1.27
C ASN A 255 28.99 -35.44 0.32
N GLU A 256 28.10 -34.59 0.83
CA GLU A 256 26.96 -34.08 0.07
C GLU A 256 26.84 -32.56 0.26
N THR A 257 26.39 -31.86 -0.78
CA THR A 257 26.01 -30.45 -0.69
C THR A 257 24.53 -30.32 -1.01
N SER A 258 23.83 -29.38 -0.38
CA SER A 258 22.40 -29.15 -0.62
C SER A 258 22.12 -28.40 -1.93
N THR A 259 22.91 -28.63 -2.99
CA THR A 259 22.84 -27.88 -4.26
C THR A 259 21.52 -28.03 -5.04
N ASN A 260 20.53 -28.73 -4.49
CA ASN A 260 19.14 -28.41 -4.79
C ASN A 260 18.81 -27.07 -4.13
N ALA A 261 18.91 -25.99 -4.91
CA ALA A 261 18.66 -24.59 -4.56
C ALA A 261 17.20 -24.27 -4.13
N ASN A 262 16.63 -25.07 -3.23
CA ASN A 262 15.45 -24.78 -2.44
C ASN A 262 15.85 -25.06 -0.99
N GLY A 263 16.27 -24.00 -0.28
CA GLY A 263 16.81 -24.07 1.08
C GLY A 263 16.00 -25.00 1.99
N GLY A 264 16.64 -26.06 2.46
CA GLY A 264 16.01 -27.16 3.18
C GLY A 264 16.39 -27.19 4.65
N GLY A 265 15.84 -26.27 5.45
CA GLY A 265 15.56 -26.63 6.84
C GLY A 265 14.46 -27.68 6.84
N TYR A 266 14.74 -28.88 7.35
CA TYR A 266 13.80 -30.01 7.49
C TYR A 266 12.75 -30.10 6.37
N ALA A 267 13.14 -30.70 5.24
CA ALA A 267 12.20 -31.08 4.20
C ALA A 267 11.17 -32.09 4.78
N GLY A 268 9.98 -31.59 5.13
CA GLY A 268 8.78 -32.29 4.66
C GLY A 268 8.84 -32.21 3.14
N ASP A 269 8.76 -33.35 2.46
CA ASP A 269 8.81 -33.44 1.00
C ASP A 269 8.08 -32.25 0.36
N LEU A 270 8.82 -31.39 -0.35
CA LEU A 270 8.20 -30.40 -1.21
C LEU A 270 7.38 -31.20 -2.22
N GLY A 271 6.05 -31.08 -2.13
CA GLY A 271 5.14 -31.71 -3.07
C GLY A 271 5.58 -31.39 -4.50
N LEU A 272 5.54 -32.39 -5.37
CA LEU A 272 5.87 -32.23 -6.79
C LEU A 272 5.16 -30.99 -7.35
N SER A 273 5.88 -30.12 -8.05
CA SER A 273 5.26 -29.00 -8.75
C SER A 273 4.22 -29.51 -9.76
N SER A 274 3.22 -28.70 -10.08
CA SER A 274 2.16 -29.08 -11.04
C SER A 274 2.73 -29.54 -12.40
N TYR A 275 3.86 -28.98 -12.84
CA TYR A 275 4.60 -29.45 -14.02
C TYR A 275 5.24 -30.82 -13.80
N GLN A 276 5.89 -31.04 -12.66
CA GLN A 276 6.49 -32.36 -12.32
C GLN A 276 5.42 -33.46 -12.20
N ILE A 277 4.22 -33.13 -11.69
CA ILE A 277 3.06 -34.04 -11.68
C ILE A 277 2.61 -34.35 -13.12
N ALA A 278 2.56 -33.37 -14.02
CA ALA A 278 2.20 -33.58 -15.41
C ALA A 278 3.21 -34.47 -16.14
N VAL A 279 4.51 -34.27 -15.92
CA VAL A 279 5.58 -35.12 -16.47
C VAL A 279 5.45 -36.55 -15.93
N LYS A 280 5.20 -36.72 -14.62
CA LYS A 280 4.93 -38.03 -14.01
C LYS A 280 3.70 -38.74 -14.60
N ASN A 281 2.71 -37.96 -15.04
CA ASN A 281 1.50 -38.45 -15.70
C ASN A 281 1.62 -38.53 -17.24
N GLY A 282 2.84 -38.41 -17.81
CA GLY A 282 3.11 -38.69 -19.22
C GLY A 282 3.27 -37.46 -20.13
N PHE A 283 3.35 -36.25 -19.59
CA PHE A 283 3.65 -35.05 -20.38
C PHE A 283 5.15 -35.01 -20.76
N SER A 284 5.45 -34.86 -22.05
CA SER A 284 6.83 -34.92 -22.57
C SER A 284 7.39 -33.56 -23.05
N GLY A 285 6.67 -32.47 -22.83
CA GLY A 285 7.09 -31.12 -23.21
C GLY A 285 7.87 -30.40 -22.10
N ASN A 286 8.51 -29.28 -22.45
CA ASN A 286 9.12 -28.39 -21.47
C ASN A 286 8.05 -27.55 -20.72
N ILE A 287 8.47 -26.81 -19.69
CA ILE A 287 7.56 -26.03 -18.85
C ILE A 287 6.77 -24.97 -19.62
N SER A 288 7.35 -24.38 -20.67
CA SER A 288 6.66 -23.39 -21.53
C SER A 288 5.56 -24.06 -22.37
N GLN A 289 5.83 -25.25 -22.90
CA GLN A 289 4.85 -26.06 -23.62
C GLN A 289 3.73 -26.57 -22.70
N TRP A 290 4.06 -26.86 -21.45
CA TRP A 290 3.07 -27.23 -20.44
C TRP A 290 2.16 -26.05 -20.09
N LEU A 291 2.72 -24.87 -19.85
CA LEU A 291 1.94 -23.66 -19.59
C LEU A 291 1.00 -23.32 -20.76
N ALA A 292 1.50 -23.47 -21.99
CA ALA A 292 0.69 -23.27 -23.19
C ALA A 292 -0.46 -24.30 -23.33
N SER A 293 -0.33 -25.51 -22.78
CA SER A 293 -1.39 -26.53 -22.82
C SER A 293 -2.49 -26.32 -21.78
N LEU A 294 -2.21 -25.57 -20.71
CA LEU A 294 -3.20 -25.20 -19.69
C LEU A 294 -4.14 -24.09 -20.15
N VAL A 295 -3.73 -23.31 -21.15
CA VAL A 295 -4.57 -22.27 -21.74
C VAL A 295 -5.62 -22.94 -22.62
N GLY A 296 -6.84 -23.08 -22.09
CA GLY A 296 -7.97 -23.54 -22.88
C GLY A 296 -8.22 -22.64 -24.10
N PRO A 297 -8.88 -23.16 -25.14
CA PRO A 297 -9.32 -22.32 -26.25
C PRO A 297 -10.17 -21.17 -25.70
N LYS A 298 -10.05 -19.98 -26.31
CA LYS A 298 -10.96 -18.87 -26.05
C LYS A 298 -12.39 -19.42 -26.17
N GLY A 299 -13.22 -19.22 -25.14
CA GLY A 299 -14.64 -19.57 -25.22
C GLY A 299 -15.31 -18.81 -26.36
N ASP A 300 -16.32 -19.41 -26.97
CA ASP A 300 -17.11 -18.75 -28.00
C ASP A 300 -17.76 -17.47 -27.44
N ASP A 301 -17.86 -16.43 -28.28
CA ASP A 301 -18.47 -15.17 -27.86
C ASP A 301 -19.95 -15.43 -27.49
N ALA A 302 -20.34 -15.03 -26.27
CA ALA A 302 -21.71 -15.19 -25.82
C ALA A 302 -22.65 -14.31 -26.64
N THR A 303 -23.54 -14.92 -27.41
CA THR A 303 -24.61 -14.22 -28.13
C THR A 303 -25.80 -14.01 -27.18
N ILE A 304 -26.13 -12.75 -26.89
CA ILE A 304 -27.29 -12.38 -26.08
C ILE A 304 -28.50 -12.19 -27.00
N ASN A 305 -29.53 -13.01 -26.82
CA ASN A 305 -30.76 -12.95 -27.62
C ASN A 305 -31.97 -12.52 -26.78
N PHE A 306 -32.78 -11.60 -27.29
CA PHE A 306 -34.06 -11.20 -26.71
C PHE A 306 -35.19 -11.77 -27.56
N ILE A 307 -35.98 -12.69 -26.99
CA ILE A 307 -37.03 -13.41 -27.73
C ILE A 307 -38.28 -13.60 -26.87
N SER A 308 -39.42 -13.94 -27.50
CA SER A 308 -40.66 -14.26 -26.78
C SER A 308 -40.62 -15.68 -26.19
N GLN A 309 -41.48 -15.98 -25.22
CA GLN A 309 -41.58 -17.31 -24.61
C GLN A 309 -41.90 -18.40 -25.66
N ALA A 310 -42.80 -18.09 -26.60
CA ALA A 310 -43.16 -19.00 -27.68
C ALA A 310 -41.97 -19.31 -28.62
N ASP A 311 -41.16 -18.29 -28.92
CA ASP A 311 -39.97 -18.45 -29.76
C ASP A 311 -38.87 -19.23 -29.03
N TYR A 312 -38.68 -19.00 -27.72
CA TYR A 312 -37.75 -19.78 -26.91
C TYR A 312 -38.14 -21.25 -26.84
N ASP A 313 -39.44 -21.54 -26.72
CA ASP A 313 -39.93 -22.92 -26.64
C ASP A 313 -39.83 -23.67 -27.97
N ALA A 314 -39.82 -22.95 -29.09
CA ALA A 314 -39.59 -23.51 -30.42
C ALA A 314 -38.11 -23.73 -30.78
N LEU A 315 -37.16 -23.22 -29.98
CA LEU A 315 -35.73 -23.40 -30.25
C LEU A 315 -35.32 -24.87 -30.09
N ALA A 316 -34.68 -25.39 -31.13
CA ALA A 316 -34.07 -26.72 -31.13
C ALA A 316 -32.81 -26.79 -30.25
N ASP A 317 -32.13 -25.66 -30.04
CA ASP A 317 -30.97 -25.53 -29.16
C ASP A 317 -31.14 -24.34 -28.19
N LYS A 318 -31.01 -24.62 -26.89
CA LYS A 318 -31.18 -23.68 -25.78
C LYS A 318 -29.88 -23.40 -25.03
N SER A 319 -28.73 -23.69 -25.64
CA SER A 319 -27.39 -23.56 -25.04
C SER A 319 -26.89 -22.11 -24.85
N GLY A 320 -27.59 -21.10 -25.38
CA GLY A 320 -27.27 -19.66 -25.25
C GLY A 320 -27.93 -18.94 -24.06
N VAL A 321 -27.58 -17.66 -23.87
CA VAL A 321 -28.22 -16.78 -22.88
C VAL A 321 -29.39 -16.03 -23.54
N TYR A 322 -30.61 -16.33 -23.10
CA TYR A 322 -31.84 -15.75 -23.64
C TYR A 322 -32.56 -14.94 -22.57
N PHE A 323 -32.92 -13.71 -22.91
CA PHE A 323 -33.79 -12.88 -22.08
C PHE A 323 -35.21 -12.95 -22.67
N ILE A 324 -36.11 -13.58 -21.92
CA ILE A 324 -37.50 -13.76 -22.33
C ILE A 324 -38.30 -12.56 -21.81
N SER A 325 -38.87 -11.79 -22.74
CA SER A 325 -39.83 -10.75 -22.37
C SER A 325 -41.14 -11.41 -21.91
N GLY A 326 -41.49 -11.24 -20.64
CA GLY A 326 -42.80 -11.64 -20.09
C GLY A 326 -43.93 -10.72 -20.53
#